data_AF-A0A3B8TZL9-F1
#
_entry.id   AF-A0A3B8TZL9-F1
#
_cell.length_a   1.000
_cell.length_b   1.000
_cell.length_c   1.000
_cell.angle_alpha   90.00
_cell.angle_beta   90.00
_cell.angle_gamma   90.00
#
_symmetry.space_group_name_H-M   'P 1'
#
loop_
_entity.id
_entity.type
_entity.pdbx_description
1 polymer ?
#
loop_
_entity_poly.entity_id
_entity_poly.type
_entity_poly.pdbx_seq_one_letter_code
_entity_poly.pdbx_strand_id
1 'polypeptide(L)'
;MSEKEKAAEQAENHENSEHHEGGDLIHSITAHLEHLMDVFEIGIAVIVALGFIVSVYPLIRELPLLASLQTGTEEYRHFLENALDLVIGIEFIKMLIKHTPGSVVEVLLFALSRHMVLEGGNAMENLLTVCAIAVIFAIRRFLNIESFEFMKNSEGEDWLTDWKEIKKGGGKAKKAKKPEAEEETETETGTETADFREVN
;
A
#
# COMPACT_ATOMS: atom_id res chain seq x y z
N MET A 1 -12.25 19.20 58.75
CA MET A 1 -12.14 18.20 57.66
C MET A 1 -12.33 16.83 58.26
N SER A 2 -13.43 16.20 57.90
CA SER A 2 -13.85 14.89 58.42
C SER A 2 -12.98 13.79 57.81
N GLU A 3 -12.69 12.71 58.54
CA GLU A 3 -11.97 11.54 58.01
C GLU A 3 -12.58 10.99 56.71
N LYS A 4 -13.90 11.15 56.52
CA LYS A 4 -14.61 10.76 55.30
C LYS A 4 -14.21 11.59 54.07
N GLU A 5 -13.84 12.84 54.27
CA GLU A 5 -13.47 13.78 53.21
C GLU A 5 -12.07 13.43 52.65
N LYS A 6 -11.14 13.08 53.55
CA LYS A 6 -9.80 12.60 53.18
C LYS A 6 -9.82 11.24 52.49
N ALA A 7 -10.73 10.35 52.89
CA ALA A 7 -10.87 9.03 52.27
C ALA A 7 -11.46 9.12 50.85
N ALA A 8 -12.40 10.04 50.61
CA ALA A 8 -12.95 10.29 49.29
C ALA A 8 -11.90 10.93 48.35
N GLU A 9 -11.16 11.92 48.84
CA GLU A 9 -10.08 12.57 48.09
C GLU A 9 -8.94 11.60 47.77
N GLN A 10 -8.61 10.69 48.68
CA GLN A 10 -7.64 9.62 48.41
C GLN A 10 -8.12 8.60 47.38
N ALA A 11 -9.40 8.23 47.39
CA ALA A 11 -9.97 7.31 46.41
C ALA A 11 -10.03 7.94 45.00
N GLU A 12 -10.46 9.20 44.91
CA GLU A 12 -10.52 9.96 43.65
C GLU A 12 -9.12 10.18 43.05
N ASN A 13 -8.14 10.51 43.90
CA ASN A 13 -6.76 10.71 43.44
C ASN A 13 -6.08 9.38 43.03
N HIS A 14 -6.49 8.25 43.61
CA HIS A 14 -6.01 6.92 43.22
C HIS A 14 -6.61 6.48 41.87
N GLU A 15 -7.92 6.69 41.67
CA GLU A 15 -8.61 6.39 40.41
C GLU A 15 -8.09 7.26 39.25
N ASN A 16 -7.83 8.54 39.50
CA ASN A 16 -7.25 9.45 38.50
C ASN A 16 -5.78 9.13 38.17
N SER A 17 -5.03 8.54 39.11
CA SER A 17 -3.64 8.11 38.88
C SER A 17 -3.53 6.85 38.00
N GLU A 18 -4.43 5.88 38.17
CA GLU A 18 -4.46 4.67 37.33
C GLU A 18 -4.91 4.98 35.90
N HIS A 19 -5.80 5.96 35.72
CA HIS A 19 -6.27 6.38 34.40
C HIS A 19 -5.19 7.14 33.58
N HIS A 20 -4.22 7.80 34.23
CA HIS A 20 -3.08 8.45 33.57
C HIS A 20 -1.96 7.47 33.21
N GLU A 21 -1.62 6.52 34.09
CA GLU A 21 -0.54 5.54 33.82
C GLU A 21 -0.83 4.63 32.60
N GLY A 22 -2.09 4.24 32.41
CA GLY A 22 -2.48 3.40 31.27
C GLY A 22 -2.35 4.10 29.91
N GLY A 23 -2.57 5.42 29.85
CA GLY A 23 -2.45 6.23 28.63
C GLY A 23 -1.01 6.44 28.19
N ASP A 24 -0.12 6.67 29.15
CA ASP A 24 1.31 6.91 28.92
C ASP A 24 2.03 5.67 28.37
N LEU A 25 1.66 4.47 28.84
CA LEU A 25 2.17 3.20 28.34
C LEU A 25 1.75 2.93 26.89
N ILE A 26 0.47 3.16 26.55
CA ILE A 26 -0.04 2.96 25.18
C ILE A 26 0.62 3.95 24.21
N HIS A 27 0.80 5.21 24.63
CA HIS A 27 1.51 6.22 23.82
C HIS A 27 2.98 5.85 23.61
N SER A 28 3.68 5.38 24.66
CA SER A 28 5.07 4.96 24.54
C SER A 28 5.23 3.74 23.64
N ILE A 29 4.37 2.72 23.75
CA ILE A 29 4.41 1.53 22.89
C ILE A 29 4.15 1.90 21.43
N THR A 30 3.15 2.75 21.18
CA THR A 30 2.81 3.18 19.81
C THR A 30 3.97 3.94 19.14
N ALA A 31 4.64 4.83 19.88
CA ALA A 31 5.80 5.56 19.38
C ALA A 31 7.00 4.65 19.05
N HIS A 32 7.23 3.61 19.85
CA HIS A 32 8.29 2.63 19.56
C HIS A 32 7.95 1.75 18.35
N LEU A 33 6.66 1.40 18.18
CA LEU A 33 6.21 0.65 17.01
C LEU A 33 6.36 1.47 15.73
N GLU A 34 6.02 2.76 15.75
CA GLU A 34 6.15 3.65 14.60
C GLU A 34 7.60 3.70 14.10
N HIS A 35 8.56 3.93 15.00
CA HIS A 35 9.98 3.92 14.64
C HIS A 35 10.48 2.57 14.11
N LEU A 36 9.97 1.45 14.64
CA LEU A 36 10.33 0.13 14.12
C LEU A 36 9.78 -0.05 12.70
N MET A 37 8.54 0.34 12.45
CA MET A 37 7.93 0.25 11.11
C MET A 37 8.70 1.08 10.08
N ASP A 38 9.13 2.29 10.42
CA ASP A 38 9.95 3.14 9.53
C ASP A 38 11.27 2.44 9.13
N VAL A 39 11.93 1.79 10.08
CA VAL A 39 13.18 1.05 9.82
C VAL A 39 12.92 -0.16 8.93
N PHE A 40 11.83 -0.90 9.16
CA PHE A 40 11.42 -2.01 8.32
C PHE A 40 11.05 -1.55 6.90
N GLU A 41 10.33 -0.43 6.76
CA GLU A 41 9.96 0.14 5.46
C GLU A 41 11.21 0.48 4.64
N ILE A 42 12.16 1.22 5.24
CA ILE A 42 13.43 1.56 4.59
C ILE A 42 14.23 0.29 4.25
N GLY A 43 14.30 -0.67 5.18
CA GLY A 43 15.00 -1.93 4.97
C GLY A 43 14.43 -2.75 3.81
N ILE A 44 13.10 -2.92 3.79
CA ILE A 44 12.39 -3.64 2.72
C ILE A 44 12.58 -2.90 1.39
N ALA A 45 12.45 -1.57 1.37
CA ALA A 45 12.63 -0.77 0.16
C ALA A 45 14.05 -0.95 -0.42
N VAL A 46 15.09 -0.94 0.40
CA VAL A 46 16.48 -1.16 -0.04
C VAL A 46 16.68 -2.58 -0.57
N ILE A 47 16.19 -3.60 0.15
CA ILE A 47 16.34 -5.00 -0.27
C ILE A 47 15.63 -5.24 -1.60
N VAL A 48 14.40 -4.73 -1.74
CA VAL A 48 13.62 -4.84 -2.97
C VAL A 48 14.29 -4.09 -4.12
N ALA A 49 14.79 -2.87 -3.89
CA ALA A 49 15.48 -2.10 -4.91
C ALA A 49 16.76 -2.82 -5.40
N LEU A 50 17.56 -3.36 -4.48
CA LEU A 50 18.77 -4.12 -4.84
C LEU A 50 18.42 -5.42 -5.58
N GLY A 51 17.44 -6.18 -5.08
CA GLY A 51 16.96 -7.40 -5.73
C GLY A 51 16.44 -7.13 -7.14
N PHE A 52 15.71 -6.03 -7.33
CA PHE A 52 15.24 -5.60 -8.64
C PHE A 52 16.39 -5.25 -9.58
N ILE A 53 17.37 -4.46 -9.13
CA ILE A 53 18.54 -4.09 -9.95
C ILE A 53 19.32 -5.34 -10.38
N VAL A 54 19.55 -6.28 -9.45
CA VAL A 54 20.23 -7.54 -9.74
C VAL A 54 19.42 -8.40 -10.73
N SER A 55 18.10 -8.41 -10.61
CA SER A 55 17.21 -9.20 -11.49
C SER A 55 17.09 -8.62 -12.90
N VAL A 56 17.27 -7.31 -13.07
CA VAL A 56 17.27 -6.65 -14.38
C VAL A 56 18.56 -6.91 -15.17
N TYR A 57 19.70 -7.10 -14.47
CA TYR A 57 20.99 -7.37 -15.11
C TYR A 57 21.00 -8.55 -16.11
N PRO A 58 20.54 -9.78 -15.77
CA PRO A 58 20.52 -10.90 -16.72
C PRO A 58 19.65 -10.58 -17.94
N LEU A 59 18.52 -9.89 -17.74
CA LEU A 59 17.60 -9.51 -18.81
C LEU A 59 18.24 -8.55 -19.82
N ILE A 60 18.99 -7.55 -19.34
CA ILE A 60 19.74 -6.62 -20.22
C ILE A 60 20.86 -7.35 -20.95
N ARG A 61 21.53 -8.31 -20.31
CA ARG A 61 22.63 -9.07 -20.92
C ARG A 61 22.14 -10.00 -22.03
N GLU A 62 20.96 -10.58 -21.87
CA GLU A 62 20.37 -11.54 -22.81
C GLU A 62 19.67 -10.88 -24.01
N LEU A 63 19.32 -9.60 -23.91
CA LEU A 63 18.65 -8.82 -24.96
C LEU A 63 19.47 -8.68 -26.26
N PRO A 64 20.75 -8.23 -26.22
CA PRO A 64 21.59 -8.15 -27.42
C PRO A 64 21.96 -9.53 -27.97
N LEU A 65 22.09 -10.51 -27.06
CA LEU A 65 22.35 -11.90 -27.43
C LEU A 65 21.20 -12.43 -28.29
N LEU A 66 19.95 -12.24 -27.88
CA LEU A 66 18.76 -12.60 -28.65
C LEU A 66 18.62 -11.87 -29.99
N ALA A 67 18.99 -10.59 -30.03
CA ALA A 67 18.97 -9.80 -31.26
C ALA A 67 20.00 -10.28 -32.29
N SER A 68 21.03 -11.01 -31.86
CA SER A 68 21.93 -11.69 -32.79
C SER A 68 21.22 -12.89 -33.41
N LEU A 69 21.20 -12.94 -34.75
CA LEU A 69 20.47 -13.91 -35.59
C LEU A 69 20.95 -15.37 -35.46
N GLN A 70 21.75 -15.70 -34.44
CA GLN A 70 22.31 -17.03 -34.20
C GLN A 70 21.79 -17.68 -32.91
N THR A 71 20.81 -17.08 -32.24
CA THR A 71 20.29 -17.64 -30.99
C THR A 71 19.39 -18.86 -31.21
N GLY A 72 19.61 -19.89 -30.41
CA GLY A 72 18.80 -21.09 -30.37
C GLY A 72 17.53 -20.90 -29.54
N THR A 73 16.71 -21.94 -29.49
CA THR A 73 15.45 -21.96 -28.73
C THR A 73 15.68 -21.85 -27.22
N GLU A 74 16.85 -22.28 -26.75
CA GLU A 74 17.17 -22.33 -25.32
C GLU A 74 17.49 -20.95 -24.74
N GLU A 75 18.21 -20.11 -25.48
CA GLU A 75 18.52 -18.74 -25.05
C GLU A 75 17.24 -17.87 -24.96
N TYR A 76 16.31 -18.09 -25.88
CA TYR A 76 14.99 -17.42 -25.83
C TYR A 76 14.16 -17.86 -24.63
N ARG A 77 14.15 -19.16 -24.31
CA ARG A 77 13.44 -19.67 -23.13
C ARG A 77 14.03 -19.11 -21.84
N HIS A 78 15.35 -19.08 -21.73
CA HIS A 78 16.03 -18.53 -20.56
C HIS A 78 15.75 -17.03 -20.36
N PHE A 79 15.73 -16.24 -21.43
CA PHE A 79 15.33 -14.84 -21.37
C PHE A 79 13.88 -14.68 -20.91
N LEU A 80 12.97 -15.47 -21.49
CA LEU A 80 11.56 -15.41 -21.16
C LEU A 80 11.29 -15.84 -19.72
N GLU A 81 12.07 -16.79 -19.21
CA GLU A 81 12.05 -17.20 -17.80
C GLU A 81 12.43 -16.05 -16.89
N ASN A 82 13.59 -15.43 -17.12
CA ASN A 82 14.05 -14.28 -16.35
C ASN A 82 13.04 -13.10 -16.43
N ALA A 83 12.42 -12.89 -17.59
CA ALA A 83 11.42 -11.85 -17.79
C ALA A 83 10.14 -12.10 -16.98
N LEU A 84 9.58 -13.31 -17.06
CA LEU A 84 8.35 -13.67 -16.36
C LEU A 84 8.56 -13.68 -14.85
N ASP A 85 9.74 -14.12 -14.38
CA ASP A 85 10.13 -14.12 -12.97
C ASP A 85 10.18 -12.70 -12.40
N LEU A 86 10.70 -11.75 -13.18
CA LEU A 86 10.70 -10.34 -12.82
C LEU A 86 9.28 -9.78 -12.72
N VAL A 87 8.39 -10.11 -13.66
CA VAL A 87 6.99 -9.63 -13.61
C VAL A 87 6.26 -10.18 -12.40
N ILE A 88 6.44 -11.47 -12.08
CA ILE A 88 5.88 -12.09 -10.86
C ILE A 88 6.43 -11.36 -9.62
N GLY A 89 7.74 -11.09 -9.58
CA GLY A 89 8.38 -10.39 -8.47
C GLY A 89 7.83 -8.98 -8.25
N ILE A 90 7.63 -8.20 -9.31
CA ILE A 90 7.07 -6.84 -9.23
C ILE A 90 5.62 -6.88 -8.70
N GLU A 91 4.80 -7.78 -9.23
CA GLU A 91 3.42 -7.94 -8.79
C GLU A 91 3.34 -8.39 -7.33
N PHE A 92 4.24 -9.29 -6.91
CA PHE A 92 4.33 -9.72 -5.52
C PHE A 92 4.72 -8.57 -4.59
N ILE A 93 5.67 -7.72 -4.96
CA ILE A 93 6.04 -6.51 -4.19
C ILE A 93 4.82 -5.57 -4.07
N LYS A 94 4.11 -5.34 -5.17
CA LYS A 94 2.91 -4.49 -5.19
C LYS A 94 1.81 -5.04 -4.26
N MET A 95 1.66 -6.37 -4.22
CA MET A 95 0.75 -7.08 -3.33
C MET A 95 1.16 -6.93 -1.85
N LEU A 96 2.45 -6.97 -1.53
CA LEU A 96 2.96 -6.77 -0.17
C LEU A 96 2.73 -5.34 0.32
N ILE A 97 2.87 -4.34 -0.55
CA ILE A 97 2.73 -2.93 -0.15
C ILE A 97 1.25 -2.57 0.10
N LYS A 98 0.34 -3.03 -0.77
CA LYS A 98 -1.06 -2.60 -0.71
C LYS A 98 -1.96 -3.54 0.07
N HIS A 99 -1.45 -4.69 0.51
CA HIS A 99 -2.19 -5.71 1.24
C HIS A 99 -3.60 -6.00 0.68
N THR A 100 -3.76 -5.98 -0.65
CA THR A 100 -5.04 -6.30 -1.29
C THR A 100 -5.12 -7.79 -1.58
N PRO A 101 -6.08 -8.53 -0.99
CA PRO A 101 -6.25 -9.95 -1.29
C PRO A 101 -6.63 -10.19 -2.78
N GLY A 102 -7.13 -9.17 -3.49
CA GLY A 102 -7.38 -9.25 -4.93
C GLY A 102 -6.11 -9.32 -5.78
N SER A 103 -5.01 -8.69 -5.35
CA SER A 103 -3.72 -8.72 -6.07
C SER A 103 -3.05 -10.09 -6.00
N VAL A 104 -3.32 -10.87 -4.95
CA VAL A 104 -2.85 -12.25 -4.79
C VAL A 104 -3.28 -13.12 -5.96
N VAL A 105 -4.55 -13.01 -6.39
CA VAL A 105 -5.06 -13.83 -7.50
C VAL A 105 -4.33 -13.52 -8.81
N GLU A 106 -4.04 -12.25 -9.08
CA GLU A 106 -3.34 -11.84 -10.29
C GLU A 106 -1.91 -12.41 -10.33
N VAL A 107 -1.21 -12.36 -9.21
CA VAL A 107 0.15 -12.92 -9.07
C VAL A 107 0.13 -14.44 -9.23
N LEU A 108 -0.83 -15.13 -8.61
CA LEU A 108 -0.98 -16.59 -8.72
C LEU A 108 -1.26 -17.04 -10.16
N LEU A 109 -2.10 -16.29 -10.88
CA LEU A 109 -2.36 -16.56 -12.30
C LEU A 109 -1.09 -16.38 -13.14
N PHE A 110 -0.30 -15.35 -12.86
CA PHE A 110 0.96 -15.10 -13.55
C PHE A 110 1.97 -16.24 -13.31
N ALA A 111 2.10 -16.68 -12.05
CA ALA A 111 2.97 -17.79 -11.67
C ALA A 111 2.58 -19.11 -12.36
N LEU A 112 1.29 -19.43 -12.44
CA LEU A 112 0.82 -20.64 -13.14
C LEU A 112 1.00 -20.54 -14.65
N SER A 113 0.72 -19.38 -15.23
CA SER A 113 0.87 -19.17 -16.68
C SER A 113 2.32 -19.29 -17.15
N ARG A 114 3.29 -18.84 -16.32
CA ARG A 114 4.74 -18.95 -16.57
C ARG A 114 5.15 -20.38 -16.91
N HIS A 115 4.68 -21.35 -16.12
CA HIS A 115 5.02 -22.76 -16.31
C HIS A 115 4.60 -23.27 -17.70
N MET A 116 3.41 -22.87 -18.16
CA MET A 116 2.89 -23.25 -19.48
C MET A 116 3.68 -22.61 -20.63
N VAL A 117 4.15 -21.38 -20.47
CA VAL A 117 4.90 -20.64 -21.51
C VAL A 117 6.33 -21.17 -21.66
N LEU A 118 6.98 -21.54 -20.56
CA LEU A 118 8.39 -21.89 -20.54
C LEU A 118 8.65 -23.38 -20.73
N GLU A 119 7.88 -24.24 -20.06
CA GLU A 119 8.26 -25.64 -19.88
C GLU A 119 7.66 -26.57 -20.93
N GLY A 120 6.66 -26.11 -21.70
CA GLY A 120 6.07 -26.89 -22.79
C GLY A 120 5.72 -28.31 -22.35
N GLY A 121 5.11 -28.42 -21.17
CA GLY A 121 4.86 -29.70 -20.50
C GLY A 121 3.94 -30.62 -21.30
N ASN A 122 3.81 -31.85 -20.82
CA ASN A 122 2.90 -32.81 -21.42
C ASN A 122 1.46 -32.27 -21.44
N ALA A 123 0.65 -32.72 -22.39
CA ALA A 123 -0.74 -32.26 -22.52
C ALA A 123 -1.54 -32.34 -21.20
N MET A 124 -1.23 -33.33 -20.34
CA MET A 124 -1.84 -33.48 -19.02
C MET A 124 -1.39 -32.42 -18.02
N GLU A 125 -0.12 -32.01 -18.01
CA GLU A 125 0.42 -30.98 -17.12
C GLU A 125 -0.16 -29.60 -17.47
N ASN A 126 -0.26 -29.31 -18.77
CA ASN A 126 -0.91 -28.09 -19.25
C ASN A 126 -2.41 -28.09 -18.90
N LEU A 127 -3.09 -29.24 -19.04
CA LEU A 127 -4.49 -29.36 -18.63
C LEU A 127 -4.66 -29.10 -17.14
N LEU A 128 -3.79 -29.66 -16.29
CA LEU A 128 -3.81 -29.40 -14.84
C LEU A 128 -3.56 -27.93 -14.52
N THR A 129 -2.63 -27.27 -15.23
CA THR A 129 -2.35 -25.84 -15.06
C THR A 129 -3.57 -24.99 -15.43
N VAL A 130 -4.24 -25.30 -16.55
CA VAL A 130 -5.49 -24.65 -16.97
C VAL A 130 -6.63 -24.91 -15.97
N CYS A 131 -6.75 -26.15 -15.47
CA CYS A 131 -7.72 -26.49 -14.41
C CYS A 131 -7.43 -25.72 -13.12
N ALA A 132 -6.16 -25.55 -12.73
CA ALA A 132 -5.78 -24.78 -11.56
C ALA A 132 -6.16 -23.29 -11.71
N ILE A 133 -5.90 -22.70 -12.88
CA ILE A 133 -6.35 -21.35 -13.22
C ILE A 133 -7.89 -21.24 -13.11
N ALA A 134 -8.63 -22.21 -13.68
CA ALA A 134 -10.09 -22.23 -13.61
C ALA A 134 -10.62 -22.33 -12.17
N VAL A 135 -9.98 -23.15 -11.32
CA VAL A 135 -10.32 -23.27 -9.90
C VAL A 135 -10.04 -21.97 -9.16
N ILE A 136 -8.92 -21.29 -9.43
CA ILE A 136 -8.61 -19.99 -8.82
C ILE A 136 -9.68 -18.95 -9.18
N PHE A 137 -10.13 -18.91 -10.44
CA PHE A 137 -11.23 -18.03 -10.85
C PHE A 137 -12.55 -18.40 -10.17
N ALA A 138 -12.85 -19.68 -10.03
CA ALA A 138 -14.04 -20.13 -9.30
C ALA A 138 -13.98 -19.71 -7.83
N ILE A 139 -12.86 -19.97 -7.14
CA ILE A 139 -12.65 -19.55 -5.74
C ILE A 139 -12.77 -18.03 -5.62
N ARG A 140 -12.13 -17.25 -6.50
CA ARG A 140 -12.28 -15.79 -6.55
C ARG A 140 -13.75 -15.40 -6.67
N ARG A 141 -14.53 -16.07 -7.53
CA ARG A 141 -15.95 -15.79 -7.74
C ARG A 141 -16.82 -16.13 -6.52
N PHE A 142 -16.50 -17.20 -5.79
CA PHE A 142 -17.24 -17.68 -4.62
C PHE A 142 -16.89 -16.91 -3.34
N LEU A 143 -15.66 -16.44 -3.18
CA LEU A 143 -15.23 -15.65 -2.01
C LEU A 143 -15.66 -14.17 -2.08
N ASN A 144 -15.93 -13.62 -3.28
CA ASN A 144 -16.29 -12.21 -3.48
C ASN A 144 -17.78 -11.89 -3.23
N ILE A 145 -18.43 -12.56 -2.26
CA ILE A 145 -19.86 -12.33 -1.98
C ILE A 145 -20.11 -11.07 -1.14
N GLU A 146 -19.12 -10.43 -0.47
CA GLU A 146 -19.43 -9.19 0.30
C GLU A 146 -18.31 -8.15 0.59
N SER A 147 -17.02 -8.33 0.22
CA SER A 147 -15.95 -7.50 0.83
C SER A 147 -14.92 -6.84 -0.10
N PHE A 148 -15.22 -6.62 -1.39
CA PHE A 148 -14.21 -6.12 -2.34
C PHE A 148 -14.63 -4.94 -3.22
N GLU A 149 -15.50 -4.04 -2.74
CA GLU A 149 -15.86 -2.81 -3.47
C GLU A 149 -15.21 -1.53 -2.94
N PHE A 150 -14.60 -1.53 -1.75
CA PHE A 150 -14.08 -0.28 -1.16
C PHE A 150 -12.72 0.21 -1.73
N MET A 151 -11.97 -0.62 -2.44
CA MET A 151 -10.62 -0.27 -2.93
C MET A 151 -10.53 -0.02 -4.44
N LYS A 152 -11.63 -0.14 -5.19
CA LYS A 152 -11.62 0.07 -6.64
C LYS A 152 -11.43 1.54 -7.03
N ASN A 153 -11.67 2.49 -6.13
CA ASN A 153 -11.63 3.92 -6.43
C ASN A 153 -10.29 4.61 -6.06
N SER A 154 -9.28 3.90 -5.56
CA SER A 154 -8.03 4.52 -5.08
C SER A 154 -6.78 4.11 -5.87
N GLU A 155 -6.92 3.28 -6.92
CA GLU A 155 -5.76 2.74 -7.65
C GLU A 155 -5.62 3.24 -9.09
N GLY A 156 -6.57 4.03 -9.59
CA GLY A 156 -6.52 4.61 -10.93
C GLY A 156 -6.75 6.11 -10.87
N GLU A 157 -5.89 6.86 -11.57
CA GLU A 157 -5.98 8.31 -11.83
C GLU A 157 -5.46 9.22 -10.71
N ASP A 158 -4.15 9.48 -10.69
CA ASP A 158 -3.66 10.88 -10.86
C ASP A 158 -2.12 11.07 -10.90
N TRP A 159 -1.28 10.02 -10.90
CA TRP A 159 0.18 10.28 -10.89
C TRP A 159 0.73 10.83 -12.22
N LEU A 160 0.06 10.54 -13.35
CA LEU A 160 0.46 11.03 -14.68
C LEU A 160 0.14 12.51 -14.88
N THR A 161 -0.97 12.94 -14.31
CA THR A 161 -1.46 14.32 -14.22
C THR A 161 -0.56 15.11 -13.28
N ASP A 162 -0.19 14.55 -12.14
CA ASP A 162 0.75 15.17 -11.19
C ASP A 162 2.14 15.42 -11.82
N TRP A 163 2.68 14.47 -12.59
CA TRP A 163 3.95 14.66 -13.31
C TRP A 163 3.86 15.71 -14.44
N LYS A 164 2.72 15.78 -15.13
CA LYS A 164 2.49 16.79 -16.17
C LYS A 164 2.37 18.20 -15.57
N GLU A 165 1.77 18.32 -14.40
CA GLU A 165 1.69 19.59 -13.66
C GLU A 165 3.07 20.03 -13.16
N ILE A 166 3.91 19.12 -12.67
CA ILE A 166 5.31 19.42 -12.28
C ILE A 166 6.14 19.90 -13.47
N LYS A 167 5.92 19.33 -14.66
CA LYS A 167 6.63 19.72 -15.89
C LYS A 167 6.12 21.03 -16.49
N LYS A 168 4.84 21.35 -16.32
CA LYS A 168 4.22 22.61 -16.82
C LYS A 168 4.43 23.78 -15.86
N GLY A 169 4.42 23.54 -14.56
CA GLY A 169 4.61 24.54 -13.51
C GLY A 169 6.05 24.56 -13.04
N GLY A 170 6.93 25.26 -13.75
CA GLY A 170 8.27 25.54 -13.27
C GLY A 170 8.24 26.20 -11.88
N GLY A 171 8.61 25.42 -10.86
CA GLY A 171 8.96 25.90 -9.53
C GLY A 171 7.79 26.37 -8.66
N LYS A 172 7.15 25.44 -7.94
CA LYS A 172 6.75 25.55 -6.52
C LYS A 172 6.13 24.22 -6.08
N ALA A 173 6.96 23.35 -5.50
CA ALA A 173 6.47 22.14 -4.83
C ALA A 173 5.50 22.54 -3.70
N LYS A 174 4.23 22.13 -3.81
CA LYS A 174 3.30 22.16 -2.68
C LYS A 174 3.88 21.27 -1.58
N LYS A 175 4.20 21.84 -0.42
CA LYS A 175 4.46 21.07 0.80
C LYS A 175 3.24 20.19 1.05
N ALA A 176 3.46 18.88 1.19
CA ALA A 176 2.44 17.94 1.64
C ALA A 176 1.86 18.44 2.97
N LYS A 177 0.58 18.82 2.95
CA LYS A 177 -0.18 19.16 4.16
C LYS A 177 -0.65 17.84 4.77
N LYS A 178 -0.08 17.49 5.93
CA LYS A 178 -0.55 16.43 6.84
C LYS A 178 -2.05 16.66 7.10
N PRO A 179 -2.91 15.61 7.20
CA PRO A 179 -4.33 15.81 7.34
C PRO A 179 -4.61 16.52 8.67
N GLU A 180 -5.07 17.76 8.54
CA GLU A 180 -5.55 18.60 9.63
C GLU A 180 -7.08 18.50 9.52
N ALA A 181 -7.71 17.96 10.56
CA ALA A 181 -9.15 17.79 10.64
C ALA A 181 -9.87 19.09 10.30
N GLU A 182 -10.83 19.01 9.37
CA GLU A 182 -11.63 20.14 8.93
C GLU A 182 -12.53 20.62 10.07
N GLU A 183 -12.22 21.83 10.56
CA GLU A 183 -13.12 22.70 11.30
C GLU A 183 -14.08 23.33 10.27
N GLU A 184 -15.36 22.96 10.35
CA GLU A 184 -16.40 23.57 9.53
C GLU A 184 -16.54 25.04 9.88
N THR A 185 -16.39 25.84 8.82
CA THR A 185 -16.59 27.27 8.74
C THR A 185 -18.07 27.56 8.63
N GLU A 186 -18.54 28.66 9.23
CA GLU A 186 -19.44 29.57 8.52
C GLU A 186 -19.38 30.98 9.13
N THR A 187 -18.64 31.84 8.42
CA THR A 187 -18.89 33.27 8.26
C THR A 187 -20.35 33.49 7.79
N GLU A 188 -21.06 34.58 8.06
CA GLU A 188 -20.73 35.93 7.64
C GLU A 188 -21.91 36.86 8.03
N THR A 189 -21.65 38.15 8.28
CA THR A 189 -22.29 39.33 7.63
C THR A 189 -22.45 40.55 8.55
N GLY A 190 -21.96 41.70 8.05
CA GLY A 190 -22.71 42.95 8.10
C GLY A 190 -22.42 43.94 9.23
N THR A 191 -21.43 44.80 9.03
CA THR A 191 -21.36 46.12 9.66
C THR A 191 -22.45 47.06 9.09
N GLU A 192 -23.31 47.64 9.92
CA GLU A 192 -23.72 49.06 9.78
C GLU A 192 -24.25 49.63 11.10
N THR A 193 -23.91 50.89 11.30
CA THR A 193 -24.08 51.77 12.46
C THR A 193 -25.53 52.14 12.80
N ALA A 194 -25.85 52.34 14.08
CA ALA A 194 -26.33 53.63 14.62
C ALA A 194 -26.94 53.52 16.02
N ASP A 195 -26.57 54.50 16.83
CA ASP A 195 -27.17 55.01 18.07
C ASP A 195 -28.72 55.01 18.09
N PHE A 196 -29.34 54.40 19.10
CA PHE A 196 -30.57 54.92 19.70
C PHE A 196 -30.80 54.37 21.13
N ARG A 197 -31.00 55.32 22.04
CA ARG A 197 -31.62 55.20 23.39
C ARG A 197 -32.73 54.14 23.48
N GLU A 198 -32.81 53.43 24.61
CA GLU A 198 -33.92 53.52 25.59
C GLU A 198 -33.96 52.30 26.54
N VAL A 199 -34.01 52.63 27.83
CA VAL A 199 -34.94 52.12 28.86
C VAL A 199 -34.71 50.73 29.51
N ASN A 200 -34.66 50.83 30.85
CA ASN A 200 -34.84 49.85 31.94
C ASN A 200 -33.68 48.94 32.31
#